data_AF-A0A2G6GPT3-F1
#
_entry.id   AF-A0A2G6GPT3-F1
#
_cell.length_a   1.000
_cell.length_b   1.000
_cell.length_c   1.000
_cell.angle_alpha   90.00
_cell.angle_beta   90.00
_cell.angle_gamma   90.00
#
_symmetry.space_group_name_H-M   'P 1'
#
loop_
_entity.id
_entity.type
_entity.pdbx_description
1 polymer ?
#
loop_
_entity_poly.entity_id
_entity_poly.type
_entity_poly.pdbx_seq_one_letter_code
_entity_poly.pdbx_strand_id
1 'polypeptide(L)'
;LKYNISYMIEGLFAQDEFVSDFDAVGDERGWYVPVISDKKNKSGKFDRIESMAGHFERKAVYFNSQLKEHPDTQELIYQLLAFQKGSGAHDDAPDALQSAITKLNVAAATNTIPPRMTSRSEIISKQKNRF
;
A
#
# COMPACT_ATOMS: atom_id res chain seq x y z
N LEU A 1 18.69 -0.07 -1.37
CA LEU A 1 17.37 0.52 -1.71
C LEU A 1 17.51 2.05 -1.70
N LYS A 2 17.42 2.70 -2.87
CA LYS A 2 17.56 4.18 -3.02
C LYS A 2 16.38 4.95 -2.43
N TYR A 3 15.24 4.29 -2.25
CA TYR A 3 13.99 4.86 -1.73
C TYR A 3 13.49 4.03 -0.57
N ASN A 4 12.88 4.70 0.42
CA ASN A 4 12.18 4.03 1.50
C ASN A 4 10.76 3.67 1.03
N ILE A 5 10.42 2.39 1.06
CA ILE A 5 9.14 1.86 0.59
C ILE A 5 8.50 1.10 1.75
N SER A 6 7.23 1.38 2.03
CA SER A 6 6.41 0.64 2.99
C SER A 6 5.46 -0.28 2.24
N TYR A 7 5.45 -1.56 2.58
CA TYR A 7 4.57 -2.57 1.98
C TYR A 7 3.46 -2.93 2.95
N MET A 8 2.20 -2.82 2.51
CA MET A 8 1.05 -3.16 3.35
C MET A 8 0.03 -3.96 2.55
N ILE A 9 -0.61 -4.92 3.21
CA ILE A 9 -1.66 -5.77 2.64
C ILE A 9 -2.86 -5.80 3.59
N GLU A 10 -4.07 -5.90 3.04
CA GLU A 10 -5.30 -5.88 3.84
C GLU A 10 -5.35 -7.03 4.85
N GLY A 11 -5.68 -6.70 6.10
CA GLY A 11 -5.52 -7.63 7.22
C GLY A 11 -6.38 -8.89 7.19
N LEU A 12 -7.50 -8.89 6.47
CA LEU A 12 -8.32 -10.09 6.27
C LEU A 12 -7.63 -11.14 5.40
N PHE A 13 -6.86 -10.68 4.40
CA PHE A 13 -6.03 -11.51 3.51
C PHE A 13 -4.66 -11.81 4.12
N ALA A 14 -4.16 -10.95 5.01
CA ALA A 14 -2.88 -11.09 5.68
C ALA A 14 -2.87 -12.08 6.86
N GLN A 15 -3.92 -12.90 7.04
CA GLN A 15 -3.91 -13.95 8.05
C GLN A 15 -2.73 -14.90 7.76
N ASP A 16 -2.11 -15.42 8.82
CA ASP A 16 -0.69 -15.86 8.93
C ASP A 16 -0.07 -16.59 7.72
N GLU A 17 -0.86 -17.29 6.91
CA GLU A 17 -0.46 -18.00 5.70
C GLU A 17 0.18 -17.07 4.64
N PHE A 18 -0.47 -15.96 4.29
CA PHE A 18 0.03 -15.12 3.17
C PHE A 18 1.29 -14.33 3.53
N VAL A 19 1.45 -13.94 4.80
CA VAL A 19 2.70 -13.31 5.28
C VAL A 19 3.82 -14.36 5.34
N SER A 20 3.50 -15.61 5.69
CA SER A 20 4.48 -16.70 5.70
C SER A 20 5.03 -17.02 4.30
N ASP A 21 4.23 -16.84 3.24
CA ASP A 21 4.71 -17.02 1.86
C ASP A 21 5.80 -16.00 1.48
N PHE A 22 5.67 -14.75 1.92
CA PHE A 22 6.71 -13.74 1.71
C PHE A 22 8.00 -14.10 2.44
N ASP A 23 7.91 -14.66 3.64
CA ASP A 23 9.07 -15.09 4.40
C ASP A 23 9.71 -16.32 3.75
N ALA A 24 8.93 -17.30 3.27
CA ALA A 24 9.45 -18.47 2.56
C ALA A 24 10.18 -18.11 1.25
N VAL A 25 9.61 -17.21 0.45
CA VAL A 25 10.29 -16.68 -0.75
C VAL A 25 11.50 -15.83 -0.35
N GLY A 26 11.43 -15.14 0.78
CA GLY A 26 12.54 -14.37 1.31
C GLY A 26 13.73 -15.24 1.71
N ASP A 27 13.47 -16.39 2.33
CA ASP A 27 14.47 -17.41 2.66
C ASP A 27 15.16 -17.95 1.39
N GLU A 28 14.40 -18.22 0.33
CA GLU A 28 14.93 -18.69 -0.95
C GLU A 28 15.78 -17.61 -1.65
N ARG A 29 15.34 -16.35 -1.62
CA ARG A 29 15.98 -15.25 -2.38
C ARG A 29 17.08 -14.52 -1.61
N GLY A 30 17.21 -14.75 -0.31
CA GLY A 30 18.18 -14.09 0.56
C GLY A 30 17.84 -12.64 0.90
N TRP A 31 16.61 -12.19 0.63
CA TRP A 31 16.12 -10.86 1.01
C TRP A 31 14.61 -10.87 1.20
N TYR A 32 14.11 -10.07 2.16
CA TYR A 32 12.71 -10.08 2.57
C TYR A 32 11.99 -8.80 2.14
N VAL A 33 10.73 -8.94 1.74
CA VAL A 33 9.80 -7.82 1.60
C VAL A 33 9.20 -7.55 2.99
N PRO A 34 9.39 -6.37 3.60
CA PRO A 34 8.85 -6.06 4.92
C PRO A 34 7.35 -5.71 4.83
N VAL A 35 6.52 -6.68 4.42
CA VAL A 35 5.07 -6.52 4.33
C VAL A 35 4.44 -6.54 5.71
N ILE A 36 3.48 -5.64 5.94
CA ILE A 36 2.69 -5.62 7.19
C ILE A 36 1.19 -5.66 6.90
N SER A 37 0.45 -6.23 7.84
CA SER A 37 -1.01 -6.29 7.80
C SER A 37 -1.65 -4.94 8.14
N ASP A 38 -2.49 -4.41 7.26
CA ASP A 38 -3.36 -3.25 7.51
C ASP A 38 -4.68 -3.70 8.15
N LYS A 39 -4.70 -3.73 9.49
CA LYS A 39 -5.84 -4.23 10.30
C LYS A 39 -6.94 -3.19 10.55
N LYS A 40 -6.85 -2.01 9.94
CA LYS A 40 -7.80 -0.93 10.20
C LYS A 40 -9.14 -1.25 9.53
N ASN A 41 -10.22 -1.32 10.32
CA ASN A 41 -11.57 -1.39 9.76
C ASN A 41 -11.91 -0.09 9.04
N LYS A 42 -12.34 -0.19 7.78
CA LYS A 42 -12.64 0.94 6.92
C LYS A 42 -14.14 0.98 6.60
N SER A 43 -14.88 1.92 7.19
CA SER A 43 -16.28 2.20 6.82
C SER A 43 -16.37 3.19 5.66
N GLY A 44 -17.47 3.16 4.90
CA GLY A 44 -17.74 4.14 3.83
C GLY A 44 -16.82 4.02 2.62
N LYS A 45 -16.71 2.83 2.01
CA LYS A 45 -15.80 2.56 0.88
C LYS A 45 -15.96 3.57 -0.26
N PHE A 46 -17.21 3.85 -0.63
CA PHE A 46 -17.53 4.81 -1.68
C PHE A 46 -16.96 6.20 -1.41
N ASP A 47 -17.34 6.81 -0.29
CA ASP A 47 -16.94 8.16 0.07
C ASP A 47 -15.41 8.29 0.19
N ARG A 48 -14.73 7.25 0.70
CA ARG A 48 -13.28 7.22 0.79
C ARG A 48 -12.61 7.26 -0.58
N ILE A 49 -13.04 6.42 -1.52
CA ILE A 49 -12.45 6.36 -2.85
C ILE A 49 -12.76 7.66 -3.61
N GLU A 50 -14.00 8.14 -3.54
CA GLU A 50 -14.41 9.40 -4.16
C GLU A 50 -13.58 10.59 -3.65
N SER A 51 -13.21 10.60 -2.37
CA SER A 51 -12.37 11.66 -1.79
C SER A 51 -11.01 11.85 -2.47
N MET A 52 -10.52 10.85 -3.23
CA MET A 52 -9.27 10.97 -3.98
C MET A 52 -9.38 11.85 -5.22
N ALA A 53 -10.59 12.11 -5.75
CA ALA A 53 -10.79 12.81 -7.00
C ALA A 53 -10.05 14.16 -7.05
N GLY A 54 -10.08 14.92 -5.95
CA GLY A 54 -9.38 16.19 -5.84
C GLY A 54 -7.86 16.10 -6.03
N HIS A 55 -7.22 14.96 -5.71
CA HIS A 55 -5.79 14.76 -6.01
C HIS A 55 -5.53 14.62 -7.52
N PHE A 56 -6.43 13.97 -8.25
CA PHE A 56 -6.33 13.82 -9.71
C PHE A 56 -6.62 15.13 -10.43
N GLU A 57 -7.69 15.84 -10.05
CA GLU A 57 -8.06 17.14 -10.64
C GLU A 57 -6.93 18.18 -10.49
N ARG A 58 -6.22 18.13 -9.35
CA ARG A 58 -5.08 19.00 -9.07
C ARG A 58 -3.76 18.50 -9.65
N LYS A 59 -3.77 17.43 -10.45
CA LYS A 59 -2.60 16.83 -11.08
C LYS A 59 -1.52 16.40 -10.08
N ALA A 60 -1.91 15.94 -8.89
CA ALA A 60 -1.00 15.48 -7.84
C ALA A 60 -0.66 13.98 -7.91
N VAL A 61 -1.31 13.24 -8.82
CA VAL A 61 -1.09 11.81 -9.06
C VAL A 61 -0.52 11.63 -10.47
N TYR A 62 0.53 10.80 -10.59
CA TYR A 62 1.21 10.53 -11.84
C TYR A 62 1.35 9.01 -12.06
N PHE A 63 1.05 8.56 -13.27
CA PHE A 63 1.35 7.20 -13.72
C PHE A 63 2.66 7.20 -14.50
N ASN A 64 3.48 6.17 -14.31
CA ASN A 64 4.72 6.02 -15.05
C ASN A 64 4.41 5.76 -16.53
N SER A 65 4.91 6.60 -17.43
CA SER A 65 4.69 6.48 -18.87
C SER A 65 5.21 5.16 -19.45
N GLN A 66 6.24 4.58 -18.84
CA GLN A 66 6.79 3.28 -19.23
C GLN A 66 5.81 2.12 -18.98
N LEU A 67 4.84 2.30 -18.07
CA LEU A 67 3.84 1.29 -17.72
C LEU A 67 2.48 1.55 -18.36
N LYS A 68 2.39 2.52 -19.28
CA LYS A 68 1.12 2.92 -19.90
C LYS A 68 0.39 1.76 -20.60
N GLU A 69 1.14 0.89 -21.29
CA GLU A 69 0.60 -0.26 -22.01
C GLU A 69 0.54 -1.51 -21.14
N HIS A 70 0.88 -1.42 -19.85
CA HIS A 70 0.83 -2.56 -18.95
C HIS A 70 -0.64 -2.86 -18.59
N PRO A 71 -1.12 -4.11 -18.77
CA PRO A 71 -2.50 -4.49 -18.47
C PRO A 71 -2.98 -4.03 -17.08
N ASP A 72 -2.20 -4.27 -16.03
CA ASP A 72 -2.57 -3.87 -14.66
C ASP A 72 -2.72 -2.35 -14.48
N THR A 73 -1.92 -1.54 -15.20
CA THR A 73 -2.03 -0.08 -15.14
C THR A 73 -3.28 0.39 -15.88
N GLN A 74 -3.59 -0.23 -17.02
CA GLN A 74 -4.81 0.05 -17.78
C GLN A 74 -6.06 -0.33 -16.99
N GLU A 75 -6.03 -1.48 -16.30
CA GLU A 75 -7.12 -1.95 -15.45
C GLU A 75 -7.34 -1.01 -14.25
N LEU A 76 -6.27 -0.58 -13.57
CA LEU A 76 -6.38 0.43 -12.51
C LEU A 76 -7.04 1.72 -13.01
N ILE A 77 -6.62 2.22 -14.18
CA ILE A 77 -7.21 3.42 -14.78
C ILE A 77 -8.69 3.18 -15.14
N TYR A 78 -9.02 2.03 -15.71
CA TYR A 78 -10.39 1.65 -16.03
C TYR A 78 -11.27 1.64 -14.78
N GLN A 79 -10.82 0.99 -13.70
CA GLN A 79 -11.55 0.95 -12.43
C GLN A 79 -11.74 2.34 -11.83
N LEU A 80 -10.72 3.21 -11.86
CA LEU A 80 -10.82 4.59 -11.40
C LEU A 80 -11.85 5.40 -12.21
N LEU A 81 -11.91 5.21 -13.52
CA LEU A 81 -12.85 5.92 -14.41
C LEU A 81 -14.28 5.35 -14.34
N ALA A 82 -14.43 4.05 -14.11
CA ALA A 82 -15.72 3.37 -14.00
C ALA A 82 -16.32 3.46 -12.58
N PHE A 83 -15.59 4.05 -11.63
CA PHE A 83 -15.99 4.17 -10.24
C PHE A 83 -17.16 5.15 -10.09
N GLN A 84 -18.33 4.63 -9.74
CA GLN A 84 -19.53 5.42 -9.44
C GLN A 84 -20.47 4.63 -8.53
N LYS A 85 -21.33 5.34 -7.81
CA LYS A 85 -22.25 4.71 -6.86
C LYS A 85 -23.25 3.83 -7.61
N GLY A 86 -23.30 2.54 -7.26
CA GLY A 86 -24.15 1.56 -7.95
C GLY A 86 -23.54 0.96 -9.22
N SER A 87 -22.27 1.25 -9.54
CA SER A 87 -21.51 0.53 -10.55
C SER A 87 -21.25 -0.91 -10.12
N GLY A 88 -21.29 -1.84 -11.07
CA GLY A 88 -20.80 -3.23 -10.87
C GLY A 88 -19.31 -3.40 -11.16
N ALA A 89 -18.59 -2.31 -11.47
CA ALA A 89 -17.16 -2.36 -11.73
C ALA A 89 -16.37 -2.69 -10.46
N HIS A 90 -15.24 -3.38 -10.62
CA HIS A 90 -14.33 -3.67 -9.52
C HIS A 90 -13.76 -2.38 -8.93
N ASP A 91 -13.60 -2.37 -7.60
CA ASP A 91 -13.16 -1.20 -6.83
C ASP A 91 -11.97 -1.52 -5.91
N ASP A 92 -11.37 -2.69 -6.05
CA ASP A 92 -10.24 -3.16 -5.24
C ASP A 92 -8.98 -2.32 -5.49
N ALA A 93 -8.65 -2.03 -6.75
CA ALA A 93 -7.47 -1.24 -7.07
C ALA A 93 -7.63 0.24 -6.64
N PRO A 94 -8.78 0.90 -6.87
CA PRO A 94 -9.09 2.19 -6.25
C PRO A 94 -9.02 2.18 -4.71
N ASP A 95 -9.56 1.18 -4.02
CA ASP A 95 -9.51 1.12 -2.54
C ASP A 95 -8.07 0.95 -2.01
N ALA A 96 -7.26 0.15 -2.69
CA ALA A 96 -5.84 -0.01 -2.38
C ALA A 96 -5.09 1.32 -2.56
N LEU A 97 -5.33 2.04 -3.65
CA LEU A 97 -4.74 3.36 -3.91
C LEU A 97 -5.15 4.39 -2.85
N GLN A 98 -6.43 4.41 -2.47
CA GLN A 98 -6.98 5.27 -1.41
C GLN A 98 -6.27 5.05 -0.08
N SER A 99 -6.05 3.78 0.25
CA SER A 99 -5.34 3.38 1.46
C SER A 99 -3.88 3.82 1.44
N ALA A 100 -3.21 3.69 0.29
CA ALA A 100 -1.85 4.14 0.10
C ALA A 100 -1.70 5.65 0.24
N ILE A 101 -2.57 6.43 -0.41
CA ILE A 101 -2.58 7.90 -0.32
C ILE A 101 -2.83 8.36 1.12
N THR A 102 -3.77 7.71 1.83
CA THR A 102 -4.05 8.04 3.24
C THR A 102 -2.82 7.85 4.12
N LYS A 103 -2.13 6.72 3.97
CA LYS A 103 -0.93 6.42 4.74
C LYS A 103 0.23 7.35 4.37
N LEU A 104 0.38 7.68 3.08
CA LEU A 104 1.36 8.66 2.61
C LEU A 104 1.10 10.04 3.22
N ASN A 105 -0.15 10.50 3.26
CA ASN A 105 -0.50 11.80 3.86
C ASN A 105 -0.20 11.83 5.36
N VAL A 106 -0.53 10.77 6.09
CA VAL A 106 -0.18 10.64 7.52
C VAL A 106 1.34 10.64 7.70
N ALA A 107 2.07 9.86 6.89
CA ALA A 107 3.52 9.80 6.94
C ALA A 107 4.15 11.15 6.62
N ALA A 108 3.64 11.89 5.63
CA ALA A 108 4.13 13.22 5.27
C ALA A 108 3.85 14.25 6.37
N ALA A 109 2.69 14.19 7.02
CA ALA A 109 2.36 15.08 8.14
C ALA A 109 3.16 14.77 9.42
N THR A 110 3.51 13.50 9.65
CA THR A 110 4.22 13.04 10.86
C THR A 110 5.75 13.01 10.69
N ASN A 111 6.27 12.82 9.47
CA ASN A 111 7.70 12.93 9.16
C ASN A 111 8.15 14.40 9.13
N THR A 112 8.30 14.98 10.31
CA THR A 112 9.11 16.19 10.52
C THR A 112 10.59 15.87 10.70
N ILE A 113 10.96 14.59 10.80
CA ILE A 113 12.33 14.09 10.98
C ILE A 113 12.60 13.06 9.87
N PRO A 114 13.76 13.09 9.18
CA PRO A 114 14.07 12.13 8.13
C PRO A 114 13.90 10.69 8.66
N PRO A 115 13.32 9.77 7.87
CA PRO A 115 13.05 8.41 8.31
C PRO A 115 14.37 7.76 8.74
N ARG A 116 14.47 7.41 10.03
CA ARG A 116 15.62 6.69 10.56
C ARG A 116 15.59 5.27 10.00
N MET A 117 16.48 4.98 9.05
CA MET A 117 16.74 3.61 8.60
C MET A 117 17.42 2.86 9.74
N THR A 118 16.62 2.17 10.56
CA THR A 118 17.14 1.23 11.57
C THR A 118 17.05 -0.16 10.96
N SER A 119 18.14 -0.94 10.99
CA SER A 119 18.14 -2.27 10.37
C SER A 119 17.22 -3.23 11.15
N ARG A 120 16.65 -4.22 10.46
CA ARG A 120 15.80 -5.25 11.08
C ARG A 120 16.53 -6.00 12.19
N SER A 121 17.84 -6.25 12.03
CA SER A 121 18.69 -6.83 13.07
C SER A 121 18.74 -6.00 14.34
N GLU A 122 18.78 -4.67 14.21
CA GLU A 122 18.81 -3.74 15.33
C GLU A 122 17.43 -3.56 15.99
N ILE A 123 16.34 -3.77 15.22
CA ILE A 123 14.98 -3.80 15.75
C ILE A 123 14.76 -5.09 16.56
N ILE A 124 15.17 -6.25 16.02
CA ILE A 124 15.07 -7.56 16.68
C ILE A 124 15.92 -7.59 17.95
N SER A 125 17.13 -7.02 17.94
CA SER A 125 17.98 -7.00 19.13
C SER A 125 17.40 -6.17 20.28
N LYS A 126 16.50 -5.22 19.99
CA LYS A 126 15.83 -4.35 20.96
C LYS A 126 14.47 -4.87 21.42
N GLN A 127 13.95 -5.97 20.85
CA GLN A 127 12.69 -6.56 21.31
C GLN A 127 12.89 -7.29 22.64
N LYS A 128 12.05 -6.97 23.64
CA LYS A 128 12.09 -7.59 24.98
C LYS A 128 11.71 -9.08 24.98
N ASN A 129 10.99 -9.54 23.96
CA ASN A 129 10.56 -10.93 23.79
C ASN A 129 11.39 -11.61 22.68
N ARG A 130 12.72 -11.55 22.80
CA ARG A 130 13.66 -12.19 21.87
C ARG A 130 13.96 -13.67 22.23
N PHE A 131 13.42 -14.12 23.37
CA PHE A 131 13.47 -15.51 23.82
C PHE A 131 12.12 -16.16 23.64
#